data_AF-A0A963DEL5-F1
#
_entry.id   AF-A0A963DEL5-F1
#
_cell.length_a   1.000
_cell.length_b   1.000
_cell.length_c   1.000
_cell.angle_alpha   90.00
_cell.angle_beta   90.00
_cell.angle_gamma   90.00
#
_symmetry.space_group_name_H-M   'P 1'
#
loop_
_entity.id
_entity.type
_entity.pdbx_description
1 polymer ?
#
loop_
_entity_poly.entity_id
_entity_poly.type
_entity_poly.pdbx_seq_one_letter_code
_entity_poly.pdbx_strand_id
1 'polypeptide(L)'
;MSVSDRVSGGFRDIPASNLTPDLRAQAETLLQVLLAAEGLPDRGVYRPGEICRLLRISPTTLRQFCELAEHPAVRNPDPRALQSFKVGCHHRIAHAALVEWLARNQTFQRDAE
;
A
#
# COMPACT_ATOMS: atom_id res chain seq x y z
N MET A 1 36.31 35.15 4.18
CA MET A 1 35.88 34.40 2.98
C MET A 1 35.47 33.01 3.44
N SER A 2 34.16 32.77 3.54
CA SER A 2 33.59 31.49 3.96
C SER A 2 33.60 30.50 2.80
N VAL A 3 33.97 29.25 3.09
CA VAL A 3 33.81 28.12 2.15
C VAL A 3 33.00 27.06 2.88
N SER A 4 31.69 27.11 2.67
CA SER A 4 30.78 26.00 2.97
C SER A 4 30.72 25.16 1.70
N ASP A 5 31.08 23.87 1.75
CA ASP A 5 30.55 22.94 0.76
C ASP A 5 30.53 21.48 1.24
N ARG A 6 29.36 20.88 0.98
CA ARG A 6 29.05 19.44 0.88
C ARG A 6 28.85 18.63 2.16
N VAL A 7 27.64 18.77 2.71
CA VAL A 7 26.97 17.65 3.39
C VAL A 7 26.69 16.56 2.35
N SER A 8 27.43 15.47 2.44
CA SER A 8 27.11 14.20 1.80
C SER A 8 25.77 13.69 2.33
N GLY A 9 24.70 13.86 1.54
CA GLY A 9 23.41 13.25 1.79
C GLY A 9 23.50 11.74 1.60
N GLY A 10 23.85 11.03 2.67
CA GLY A 10 23.73 9.59 2.75
C GLY A 10 22.25 9.20 2.66
N PHE A 11 21.88 8.50 1.59
CA PHE A 11 20.64 7.75 1.50
C PHE A 11 20.56 6.84 2.73
N ARG A 12 19.68 7.19 3.68
CA ARG A 12 19.39 6.32 4.81
C ARG A 12 18.55 5.16 4.32
N ASP A 13 19.11 3.97 4.48
CA ASP A 13 18.42 2.69 4.45
C ASP A 13 17.03 2.79 5.07
N ILE A 14 16.00 2.60 4.25
CA ILE A 14 14.65 2.32 4.73
C ILE A 14 14.67 0.86 5.22
N PRO A 15 14.45 0.58 6.51
CA PRO A 15 14.33 -0.79 6.96
C PRO A 15 12.96 -1.31 6.49
N ALA A 16 12.95 -1.93 5.32
CA ALA A 16 11.95 -2.93 5.00
C ALA A 16 12.10 -4.05 6.03
N SER A 17 11.21 -4.15 7.02
CA SER A 17 10.75 -5.42 7.64
C SER A 17 10.11 -5.34 9.03
N ASN A 18 9.85 -4.17 9.62
CA ASN A 18 9.09 -4.13 10.90
C ASN A 18 7.88 -3.22 10.77
N LEU A 19 6.81 -3.72 10.13
CA LEU A 19 5.47 -3.21 10.38
C LEU A 19 5.19 -3.40 11.87
N THR A 20 5.29 -2.33 12.65
CA THR A 20 4.93 -2.40 14.07
C THR A 20 3.44 -2.77 14.18
N PRO A 21 3.04 -3.55 15.20
CA PRO A 21 1.64 -3.92 15.40
C PRO A 21 0.72 -2.69 15.44
N ASP A 22 1.24 -1.56 15.90
CA ASP A 22 0.53 -0.27 15.92
C ASP A 22 0.20 0.27 14.52
N LEU A 23 1.08 0.11 13.54
CA LEU A 23 0.81 0.55 12.15
C LEU A 23 -0.26 -0.31 11.50
N ARG A 24 -0.26 -1.62 11.78
CA ARG A 24 -1.30 -2.51 11.29
C ARG A 24 -2.66 -2.17 11.89
N ALA A 25 -2.72 -1.90 13.19
CA ALA A 25 -3.96 -1.48 13.86
C ALA A 25 -4.49 -0.13 13.34
N GLN A 26 -3.60 0.81 13.05
CA GLN A 26 -3.96 2.09 12.42
C GLN A 26 -4.48 1.91 10.99
N ALA A 27 -3.85 1.03 10.20
CA ALA A 27 -4.30 0.71 8.86
C ALA A 27 -5.66 -0.01 8.86
N GLU A 28 -5.89 -0.90 9.82
CA GLU A 28 -7.19 -1.54 10.05
C GLU A 28 -8.28 -0.50 10.34
N THR A 29 -8.00 0.43 11.26
CA THR A 29 -8.91 1.51 11.63
C THR A 29 -9.20 2.41 10.42
N LEU A 30 -8.15 2.77 9.65
CA LEU A 30 -8.32 3.55 8.43
C LEU A 30 -9.19 2.81 7.42
N LEU A 31 -8.96 1.51 7.23
CA LEU A 31 -9.75 0.70 6.31
C LEU A 31 -11.23 0.69 6.71
N GLN A 32 -11.52 0.50 8.00
CA GLN A 32 -12.90 0.56 8.51
C GLN A 32 -13.56 1.92 8.25
N VAL A 33 -12.84 3.03 8.44
CA VAL A 33 -13.33 4.37 8.13
C VAL A 33 -13.62 4.53 6.64
N LEU A 34 -12.72 4.06 5.77
CA LEU A 34 -12.90 4.12 4.32
C LEU A 34 -14.10 3.28 3.86
N LEU A 35 -14.25 2.06 4.41
CA LEU A 35 -15.37 1.17 4.10
C LEU A 35 -16.70 1.80 4.52
N ALA A 36 -16.76 2.37 5.73
CA ALA A 36 -17.94 3.06 6.23
C ALA A 36 -18.30 4.28 5.36
N ALA A 37 -17.30 5.06 4.92
CA ALA A 37 -17.49 6.23 4.08
C ALA A 37 -18.08 5.87 2.69
N GLU A 38 -17.66 4.74 2.12
CA GLU A 38 -18.14 4.26 0.81
C GLU A 38 -19.34 3.30 0.92
N GLY A 39 -19.86 3.06 2.13
CA GLY A 39 -20.99 2.16 2.38
C GLY A 39 -20.71 0.70 2.00
N LEU A 40 -19.45 0.28 2.05
CA LEU A 40 -19.04 -1.08 1.73
C LEU A 40 -19.04 -1.94 3.00
N PRO A 41 -19.55 -3.19 2.93
CA PRO A 41 -19.51 -4.10 4.06
C PRO A 41 -18.08 -4.58 4.30
N ASP A 42 -17.72 -4.79 5.56
CA ASP A 42 -16.48 -5.47 5.93
C ASP A 42 -16.53 -6.93 5.44
N ARG A 43 -15.65 -7.26 4.50
CA ARG A 43 -15.52 -8.58 3.89
C ARG A 43 -14.07 -9.01 3.92
N GLY A 44 -13.85 -10.31 4.07
CA GLY A 44 -12.50 -10.89 3.94
C GLY A 44 -11.89 -10.73 2.53
N VAL A 45 -12.70 -10.46 1.50
CA VAL A 45 -12.27 -10.32 0.11
C VAL A 45 -13.09 -9.26 -0.63
N TYR A 46 -12.40 -8.40 -1.38
CA TYR A 46 -12.97 -7.31 -2.15
C TYR A 46 -12.74 -7.48 -3.66
N ARG A 47 -13.67 -6.93 -4.44
CA ARG A 47 -13.58 -6.86 -5.91
C ARG A 47 -12.75 -5.65 -6.33
N PRO A 48 -12.11 -5.68 -7.51
CA PRO A 48 -11.31 -4.56 -8.00
C PRO A 48 -12.10 -3.25 -8.09
N GLY A 49 -13.36 -3.30 -8.51
CA GLY A 49 -14.23 -2.12 -8.58
C GLY A 49 -14.55 -1.53 -7.21
N GLU A 50 -14.66 -2.35 -6.16
CA GLU A 50 -14.86 -1.88 -4.79
C GLU A 50 -13.59 -1.16 -4.30
N ILE A 51 -12.41 -1.74 -4.57
CA ILE A 51 -11.12 -1.13 -4.21
C ILE A 51 -10.87 0.17 -4.98
N CYS A 52 -11.21 0.25 -6.28
CA CYS A 52 -11.10 1.49 -7.05
C CYS A 52 -11.95 2.61 -6.45
N ARG A 53 -13.17 2.31 -5.99
CA ARG A 53 -14.03 3.28 -5.31
C ARG A 53 -13.45 3.69 -3.96
N LEU A 54 -13.08 2.69 -3.15
CA LEU A 54 -12.52 2.86 -1.82
C LEU A 54 -11.26 3.75 -1.80
N LEU A 55 -10.33 3.49 -2.71
CA LEU A 55 -9.06 4.22 -2.79
C LEU A 55 -9.13 5.42 -3.73
N ARG A 56 -10.27 5.65 -4.40
CA ARG A 56 -10.47 6.69 -5.43
C ARG A 56 -9.40 6.66 -6.52
N ILE A 57 -9.04 5.46 -6.96
CA ILE A 57 -8.06 5.24 -8.03
C ILE A 57 -8.72 4.63 -9.27
N SER A 58 -8.09 4.83 -10.43
CA SER A 58 -8.56 4.23 -11.66
C SER A 58 -8.30 2.71 -11.69
N PRO A 59 -9.06 1.95 -12.51
CA PRO A 59 -8.80 0.52 -12.71
C PRO A 59 -7.40 0.23 -13.27
N THR A 60 -6.83 1.15 -14.05
CA THR A 60 -5.48 1.01 -14.61
C THR A 60 -4.41 1.16 -13.52
N THR A 61 -4.57 2.11 -12.60
CA THR A 61 -3.68 2.26 -11.43
C THR A 61 -3.76 1.04 -10.52
N LEU A 62 -4.97 0.54 -10.24
CA LEU A 62 -5.13 -0.69 -9.44
C LEU A 62 -4.42 -1.89 -10.09
N ARG A 63 -4.54 -2.03 -11.42
CA ARG A 63 -3.86 -3.10 -12.17
C ARG A 63 -2.35 -3.00 -12.03
N GLN A 64 -1.78 -1.80 -12.18
CA GLN A 64 -0.35 -1.58 -12.01
C GLN A 64 0.13 -2.01 -10.62
N PHE A 65 -0.61 -1.68 -9.56
CA PHE A 65 -0.27 -2.11 -8.20
C PHE A 65 -0.29 -3.64 -8.04
N CYS A 66 -1.25 -4.32 -8.69
CA CYS A 66 -1.29 -5.78 -8.69
C CYS A 66 -0.15 -6.40 -9.50
N GLU A 67 0.19 -5.85 -10.66
CA GLU A 67 1.29 -6.31 -11.51
C GLU A 67 2.66 -6.17 -10.82
N LEU A 68 2.86 -5.09 -10.06
CA LEU A 68 4.06 -4.90 -9.24
C LEU A 68 4.24 -6.00 -8.19
N ALA A 69 3.14 -6.56 -7.67
CA ALA A 69 3.18 -7.68 -6.72
C ALA A 69 3.44 -9.03 -7.40
N GLU A 70 3.11 -9.18 -8.69
CA GLU A 70 3.30 -10.42 -9.46
C GLU A 70 4.73 -10.57 -10.01
N HIS A 71 5.54 -9.51 -10.04
CA HIS A 71 6.83 -9.53 -10.75
C HIS A 71 7.98 -10.18 -9.94
N PRO A 72 8.53 -11.33 -10.37
CA PRO A 72 9.52 -12.10 -9.60
C PRO A 72 10.91 -11.45 -9.52
N ALA A 73 11.19 -10.43 -10.34
CA ALA A 73 12.47 -9.70 -10.29
C ALA A 73 12.57 -8.69 -9.14
N VAL A 74 11.48 -8.48 -8.39
CA VAL A 74 11.41 -7.50 -7.31
C VAL A 74 11.93 -8.14 -6.02
N ARG A 75 13.25 -8.11 -5.84
CA ARG A 75 13.95 -8.62 -4.64
C ARG A 75 13.55 -7.90 -3.35
N ASN A 76 12.99 -6.69 -3.46
CA ASN A 76 12.40 -5.91 -2.38
C ASN A 76 10.96 -5.54 -2.75
N PRO A 77 9.92 -6.03 -2.06
CA PRO A 77 8.53 -5.75 -2.41
C PRO A 77 8.31 -4.23 -2.49
N ASP A 78 7.89 -3.74 -3.66
CA ASP A 78 7.58 -2.32 -3.84
C ASP A 78 6.52 -1.92 -2.81
N PRO A 79 6.69 -0.81 -2.05
CA PRO A 79 5.71 -0.39 -1.05
C PRO A 79 4.30 -0.18 -1.65
N ARG A 80 4.22 0.13 -2.95
CA ARG A 80 2.97 0.33 -3.69
C ARG A 80 2.37 -0.97 -4.23
N ALA A 81 3.09 -2.09 -4.16
CA ALA A 81 2.60 -3.38 -4.62
C ALA A 81 1.42 -3.88 -3.77
N LEU A 82 0.28 -4.11 -4.41
CA LEU A 82 -0.93 -4.61 -3.78
C LEU A 82 -1.09 -6.10 -4.12
N GLN A 83 -0.98 -6.94 -3.10
CA GLN A 83 -1.19 -8.37 -3.29
C GLN A 83 -2.65 -8.64 -3.72
N SER A 84 -2.79 -9.37 -4.81
CA SER A 84 -4.07 -9.83 -5.31
C SER A 84 -3.95 -11.29 -5.73
N PHE A 85 -5.07 -11.99 -5.76
CA PHE A 85 -5.15 -13.35 -6.27
C PHE A 85 -6.24 -13.43 -7.33
N LYS A 86 -6.06 -14.33 -8.30
CA LYS A 86 -7.00 -14.54 -9.39
C LYS A 86 -7.97 -15.67 -9.01
N VAL A 87 -9.26 -15.39 -9.12
CA VAL A 87 -10.32 -16.40 -9.09
C VAL A 87 -10.91 -16.48 -10.49
N GLY A 88 -10.50 -17.49 -11.25
CA GLY A 88 -10.72 -17.55 -12.70
C GLY A 88 -10.03 -16.37 -13.40
N CYS A 89 -10.81 -15.55 -14.10
CA CYS A 89 -10.31 -14.35 -14.81
C CYS A 89 -10.36 -13.07 -13.97
N HIS A 90 -10.84 -13.13 -12.72
CA HIS A 90 -11.05 -11.92 -11.92
C HIS A 90 -10.05 -11.80 -10.77
N HIS A 91 -9.44 -10.63 -10.64
CA HIS A 91 -8.65 -10.29 -9.46
C HIS A 91 -9.55 -10.15 -8.24
N ARG A 92 -9.01 -10.54 -7.09
CA ARG A 92 -9.60 -10.40 -5.76
C ARG A 92 -8.50 -9.92 -4.82
N ILE A 93 -8.89 -9.01 -3.92
CA ILE A 93 -7.98 -8.42 -2.96
C ILE A 93 -8.44 -8.88 -1.59
N ALA A 94 -7.58 -9.57 -0.84
CA ALA A 94 -7.89 -9.98 0.52
C ALA A 94 -7.87 -8.76 1.46
N HIS A 95 -8.71 -8.81 2.49
CA HIS A 95 -8.73 -7.80 3.55
C HIS A 95 -7.33 -7.57 4.13
N ALA A 96 -6.66 -8.66 4.56
CA ALA A 96 -5.32 -8.59 5.13
C ALA A 96 -4.30 -7.95 4.18
N ALA A 97 -4.36 -8.25 2.88
CA ALA A 97 -3.48 -7.66 1.88
C ALA A 97 -3.68 -6.14 1.75
N LEU A 98 -4.92 -5.67 1.87
CA LEU A 98 -5.24 -4.25 1.82
C LEU A 98 -4.77 -3.51 3.09
N VAL A 99 -4.95 -4.11 4.27
CA VAL A 99 -4.44 -3.57 5.54
C VAL A 99 -2.93 -3.47 5.53
N GLU A 100 -2.24 -4.52 5.07
CA GLU A 100 -0.78 -4.49 4.94
C GLU A 100 -0.33 -3.43 3.94
N TRP A 101 -1.02 -3.29 2.80
CA TRP A 101 -0.72 -2.26 1.83
C TRP A 101 -0.93 -0.85 2.39
N LEU A 102 -2.03 -0.61 3.11
CA LEU A 102 -2.29 0.66 3.78
C LEU A 102 -1.21 0.95 4.83
N ALA A 103 -0.84 -0.03 5.65
CA ALA A 103 0.18 0.14 6.66
C ALA A 103 1.55 0.49 6.05
N ARG A 104 1.91 -0.12 4.90
CA ARG A 104 3.12 0.23 4.14
C ARG A 104 3.07 1.64 3.55
N ASN A 105 1.93 2.05 3.00
CA ASN A 105 1.80 3.36 2.34
C ASN A 105 1.58 4.52 3.32
N GLN A 106 1.04 4.27 4.52
CA GLN A 106 0.94 5.26 5.59
C GLN A 106 2.31 5.70 6.11
N THR A 107 3.29 4.79 6.18
CA THR A 107 4.67 5.15 6.54
C THR A 107 5.29 6.09 5.52
N PHE A 108 4.93 5.95 4.24
CA PHE A 108 5.48 6.74 3.13
C PHE A 108 4.89 8.15 3.03
N GLN A 109 3.65 8.37 3.49
CA GLN A 109 3.01 9.69 3.47
C GLN A 109 3.55 10.63 4.57
N ARG A 110 4.32 10.14 5.54
CA ARG A 110 4.92 10.97 6.61
C ARG A 110 6.23 11.66 6.24
N ASP A 111 6.88 11.25 5.14
CA ASP A 111 8.16 11.82 4.68
C ASP A 111 7.98 12.85 3.54
N ALA A 112 6.79 13.43 3.37
CA ALA A 112 6.46 14.38 2.30
C ALA A 112 6.12 15.79 2.79
N GLU A 113 6.62 16.20 3.97
CA GLU A 113 6.64 17.60 4.43
C GLU A 113 8.00 18.27 4.18
#